data_AF-A0A4Y9S3P6-F1
#
_entry.id   AF-A0A4Y9S3P6-F1
#
_cell.length_a   1.000
_cell.length_b   1.000
_cell.length_c   1.000
_cell.angle_alpha   90.00
_cell.angle_beta   90.00
_cell.angle_gamma   90.00
#
_symmetry.space_group_name_H-M   'P 1'
#
loop_
_entity.id
_entity.type
_entity.pdbx_description
1 polymer ?
#
loop_
_entity_poly.entity_id
_entity_poly.type
_entity_poly.pdbx_seq_one_letter_code
_entity_poly.pdbx_strand_id
1 'polypeptide(L)' 'MSDNAFQYKGHRVEISVSVDSKGNWRWSFTVDGLDYTEMCDRPIPGYELALMEAAQEAKQRIDAKK' A
#
# COMPACT_ATOMS: atom_id res chain seq x y z
N MET A 1 6.51 6.89 10.20
CA MET A 1 5.68 6.76 9.00
C MET A 1 6.62 6.89 7.83
N SER A 2 6.53 5.97 6.87
CA SER A 2 7.31 6.08 5.63
C SER A 2 6.32 6.09 4.47
N ASP A 3 6.42 7.13 3.65
CA ASP A 3 5.70 7.25 2.40
C ASP A 3 6.60 6.80 1.24
N ASN A 4 6.06 5.99 0.33
CA ASN A 4 6.76 5.51 -0.84
C ASN A 4 5.86 5.64 -2.06
N ALA A 5 6.24 6.49 -3.01
CA ALA A 5 5.48 6.69 -4.24
C ALA A 5 6.23 6.12 -5.46
N PHE A 6 5.51 5.46 -6.36
CA PHE A 6 6.05 5.00 -7.65
C PHE A 6 4.99 5.06 -8.75
N GLN A 7 5.44 5.05 -10.01
CA GLN A 7 4.55 4.94 -11.17
C GLN A 7 4.49 3.50 -11.67
N TYR A 8 3.29 3.02 -11.99
CA TYR A 8 3.08 1.69 -12.57
C TYR A 8 2.03 1.75 -13.67
N LYS A 9 2.39 1.32 -14.89
CA LYS A 9 1.51 1.34 -16.08
C LYS A 9 0.85 2.71 -16.37
N GLY A 10 1.52 3.81 -16.02
CA GLY A 10 0.99 5.17 -16.18
C GLY A 10 0.11 5.67 -15.02
N HIS A 11 -0.13 4.83 -14.02
CA HIS A 11 -0.84 5.18 -12.79
C HIS A 11 0.13 5.55 -11.69
N ARG A 12 -0.12 6.63 -10.95
CA ARG A 12 0.68 7.01 -9.78
C ARG A 12 0.20 6.24 -8.55
N VAL A 13 1.08 5.49 -7.91
CA VAL A 13 0.80 4.74 -6.69
C VAL A 13 1.54 5.39 -5.53
N GLU A 14 0.80 5.79 -4.49
CA GLU A 14 1.35 6.36 -3.27
C GLU A 14 1.06 5.42 -2.11
N ILE A 15 2.10 4.79 -1.56
CA ILE A 15 2.00 3.87 -0.44
C ILE A 15 2.37 4.60 0.84
N SER A 16 1.58 4.43 1.89
CA SER A 16 1.89 4.86 3.24
C SER A 16 1.95 3.66 4.16
N VAL A 17 3.05 3.51 4.90
CA VAL A 17 3.21 2.44 5.88
C VAL A 17 3.35 3.04 7.27
N SER A 18 2.53 2.55 8.19
CA SER A 18 2.41 3.03 9.57
C SER A 18 2.38 1.87 10.54
N VAL A 19 2.84 2.09 11.76
CA VAL A 19 2.75 1.09 12.84
C VAL A 19 1.69 1.56 13.84
N ASP A 20 0.78 0.67 14.22
CA ASP A 20 -0.22 0.93 15.25
C ASP A 20 0.39 0.88 16.66
N SER A 21 -0.30 1.42 17.66
CA SER A 21 0.12 1.38 19.08
C SER A 21 0.40 -0.04 19.61
N LYS A 22 -0.15 -1.07 18.96
CA LYS A 22 0.11 -2.49 19.27
C LYS A 22 1.39 -3.05 18.63
N GLY A 23 2.15 -2.26 17.87
CA GLY A 23 3.31 -2.72 17.12
C GLY A 23 2.96 -3.44 15.80
N ASN A 24 1.69 -3.39 15.38
CA ASN A 24 1.23 -3.99 14.14
C ASN A 24 1.49 -3.03 12.97
N TRP A 25 2.19 -3.50 11.95
CA TRP A 25 2.35 -2.73 10.72
C TRP A 25 1.05 -2.74 9.92
N ARG A 26 0.69 -1.56 9.41
CA ARG A 26 -0.42 -1.31 8.51
C ARG A 26 0.11 -0.59 7.29
N TRP A 27 -0.52 -0.83 6.16
CA TRP A 27 -0.24 -0.10 4.94
C TRP A 27 -1.53 0.42 4.33
N SER A 28 -1.39 1.52 3.62
CA SER A 28 -2.40 2.03 2.71
C SER A 28 -1.73 2.43 1.41
N PHE A 29 -2.48 2.38 0.32
CA PHE A 29 -2.03 2.92 -0.95
C PHE A 29 -3.15 3.72 -1.61
N THR A 30 -2.75 4.69 -2.43
CA THR A 30 -3.66 5.44 -3.29
C THR A 30 -3.20 5.32 -4.72
N VAL A 31 -4.13 5.01 -5.64
CA VAL A 31 -3.87 5.03 -7.08
C VAL A 31 -4.49 6.28 -7.70
N ASP A 32 -3.66 7.08 -8.36
CA ASP A 32 -3.98 8.35 -9.02
C ASP A 32 -4.73 9.38 -8.15
N GLY A 33 -4.60 9.27 -6.82
CA GLY A 33 -5.33 10.12 -5.89
C GLY A 33 -6.84 9.83 -5.81
N LEU A 34 -7.32 8.79 -6.50
CA LEU A 34 -8.75 8.45 -6.60
C LEU A 34 -9.08 7.15 -5.85
N ASP A 35 -8.25 6.12 -6.02
CA ASP A 35 -8.49 4.81 -5.43
C ASP A 35 -7.61 4.62 -4.20
N TYR A 36 -8.13 5.06 -3.06
CA TYR A 36 -7.55 4.78 -1.75
C TYR A 36 -7.94 3.38 -1.28
N THR A 37 -6.95 2.58 -0.84
CA THR A 37 -7.14 1.26 -0.24
C THR A 37 -6.23 1.15 0.96
N GLU A 38 -6.76 0.68 2.08
CA GLU A 38 -5.97 0.42 3.28
C GLU A 38 -6.17 -1.00 3.78
N MET A 39 -5.10 -1.55 4.37
CA MET A 39 -5.12 -2.86 4.99
C MET A 39 -4.89 -2.68 6.49
N CYS A 40 -6.00 -2.75 7.21
CA CYS A 40 -6.06 -2.71 8.67
C CYS A 40 -6.46 -4.07 9.28
N ASP A 41 -6.82 -5.04 8.44
CA ASP A 41 -7.44 -6.31 8.87
C ASP A 41 -6.43 -7.29 9.47
N ARG A 42 -5.17 -7.29 8.99
CA ARG A 42 -4.15 -8.25 9.42
C ARG A 42 -2.92 -7.58 10.02
N PRO A 43 -2.39 -8.11 11.14
CA PRO A 43 -1.12 -7.66 11.67
C PRO A 43 0.01 -8.13 10.75
N ILE A 44 0.77 -7.18 10.20
CA ILE A 44 1.91 -7.48 9.32
C ILE A 44 3.20 -7.47 10.16
N PRO A 45 4.02 -8.53 10.09
CA PRO A 45 5.21 -8.67 10.95
C PRO A 45 6.44 -7.84 10.52
N GLY A 46 6.26 -6.76 9.74
CA GLY A 46 7.38 -5.88 9.39
C GLY A 46 7.06 -4.83 8.34
N TYR A 47 7.89 -3.78 8.32
CA TYR A 47 7.81 -2.68 7.34
C TYR A 47 7.96 -3.18 5.90
N GLU A 48 8.97 -4.00 5.64
CA GLU A 48 9.29 -4.46 4.28
C GLU A 48 8.17 -5.34 3.71
N LEU A 49 7.58 -6.20 4.55
CA LEU A 49 6.44 -7.03 4.15
C LEU A 49 5.23 -6.16 3.82
N ALA A 50 4.93 -5.17 4.67
CA ALA A 50 3.82 -4.24 4.46
C ALA A 50 3.98 -3.45 3.15
N LEU A 51 5.20 -2.98 2.86
CA LEU A 51 5.50 -2.27 1.62
C LEU A 51 5.40 -3.19 0.39
N MET A 52 5.89 -4.43 0.49
CA MET A 52 5.81 -5.41 -0.58
C MET A 52 4.36 -5.81 -0.89
N GLU A 53 3.55 -6.10 0.13
CA GLU A 53 2.13 -6.41 -0.02
C GLU A 53 1.36 -5.24 -0.63
N ALA A 54 1.52 -4.03 -0.08
CA ALA A 54 0.88 -2.83 -0.62
C ALA A 54 1.24 -2.60 -2.10
N ALA A 55 2.52 -2.75 -2.45
CA ALA A 55 2.97 -2.58 -3.83
C ALA A 55 2.41 -3.66 -4.76
N GLN A 56 2.32 -4.90 -4.29
CA GLN A 56 1.75 -6.00 -5.06
C GLN A 56 0.24 -5.85 -5.25
N GLU A 57 -0.50 -5.47 -4.21
CA GLU A 57 -1.94 -5.22 -4.28
C GLU A 57 -2.27 -4.02 -5.18
N ALA A 58 -1.51 -2.93 -5.08
CA ALA A 58 -1.69 -1.78 -5.97
C ALA A 58 -1.51 -2.18 -7.44
N LYS A 59 -0.47 -2.96 -7.75
CA LYS A 59 -0.23 -3.48 -9.10
C LYS A 59 -1.36 -4.39 -9.59
N GLN A 60 -1.85 -5.30 -8.74
CA GLN A 60 -2.98 -6.16 -9.06
C GLN A 60 -4.26 -5.36 -9.29
N ARG A 61 -4.51 -4.32 -8.49
CA ARG A 61 -5.68 -3.46 -8.64
C ARG A 61 -5.66 -2.70 -9.96
N ILE A 62 -4.50 -2.17 -10.35
CA ILE A 62 -4.30 -1.52 -11.65
C ILE A 62 -4.50 -2.53 -12.80
N ASP A 63 -3.97 -3.75 -12.65
CA ASP A 63 -4.12 -4.80 -13.67
C ASP A 63 -5.58 -5.27 -13.83
N ALA A 64 -6.30 -5.41 -12.73
CA ALA A 64 -7.71 -5.81 -12.71
C ALA A 64 -8.67 -4.74 -13.26
N LYS A 65 -8.22 -3.48 -13.38
CA LYS A 65 -8.99 -2.39 -13.98
C LYS A 65 -8.81 -2.27 -15.51
N LYS A 66 -8.04 -3.17 -16.14
CA LYS A 66 -7.79 -3.20 -17.58
C LYS A 66 -8.85 -4.02 -18.33
#